data_AF-A0AAW4HKQ5-F1
#
_entry.id   AF-A0AAW4HKQ5-F1
#
_cell.length_a   1.000
_cell.length_b   1.000
_cell.length_c   1.000
_cell.angle_alpha   90.00
_cell.angle_beta   90.00
_cell.angle_gamma   90.00
#
_symmetry.space_group_name_H-M   'P 1'
#
loop_
_entity.id
_entity.type
_entity.pdbx_description
1 polymer ?
#
loop_
_entity_poly.entity_id
_entity_poly.type
_entity_poly.pdbx_seq_one_letter_code
_entity_poly.pdbx_strand_id
1 'polypeptide(L)'
;MDMKQIATQVIQNIGGKENIVRATHCATRLRLILKDDTKINAAEIENIDGVKGAFATTEQYQIIFGTGIVNKVYDEFSKLIGIAELDSTTSNDIPKKKMNPIARLAKTLSNIFVPIIPAIVASGLLMGLLGMLKAFKLVPGDHSLIQLLDMFSSAAFIILPILIGVSAAKEFGGNIFLGAVVGGILTHPSLTNPWTLSNAKPTVLHFFGMDIDMIGYQGTVLPILLCVYVMSTIEKELRKRVPNSLDLLVTPFLTIIITGFLSLIIIGPIGYKIGDGITYLLNTIYQFAGPVAGLIFGGLYSTIVLTGLHHSFHAIEAGLLANKDIGVNFLLPIWSMANVAQGGATLAVYFKTKNKKTKEIAIPAAASAFLGITEPAIFGVNLKLGKPFIAAAIGGAIGGAYVVWMQVAANAYGLTGIPMLTIVAPLGMMNMIHYIIGFAIAVITAFVATFILYKESK
;
A
#
# COMPACT_ATOMS: atom_id res chain seq x y z
N MET A 1 6.21 -12.01 31.82
CA MET A 1 6.67 -12.60 30.55
C MET A 1 8.19 -12.59 30.52
N ASP A 2 8.80 -13.76 30.41
CA ASP A 2 10.25 -13.90 30.20
C ASP A 2 10.53 -13.89 28.68
N MET A 3 11.19 -12.83 28.19
CA MET A 3 11.48 -12.64 26.76
C MET A 3 12.46 -13.68 26.22
N LYS A 4 13.40 -14.13 27.06
CA LYS A 4 14.40 -15.14 26.66
C LYS A 4 13.75 -16.51 26.51
N GLN A 5 12.81 -16.83 27.40
CA GLN A 5 12.01 -18.05 27.29
C GLN A 5 11.14 -18.05 26.03
N ILE A 6 10.45 -16.94 25.76
CA ILE A 6 9.63 -16.77 24.54
C ILE A 6 10.49 -16.94 23.28
N ALA A 7 11.63 -16.24 23.20
CA ALA A 7 12.53 -16.34 22.06
C ALA A 7 13.06 -17.78 21.87
N THR A 8 13.37 -18.48 22.97
CA THR A 8 13.80 -19.89 22.94
C THR A 8 12.70 -20.81 22.40
N GLN A 9 11.46 -20.64 22.87
CA GLN A 9 10.31 -21.41 22.40
C GLN A 9 10.04 -21.14 20.91
N VAL A 10 10.19 -19.90 20.44
CA VAL A 10 10.08 -19.59 19.01
C VAL A 10 11.14 -20.34 18.22
N ILE A 11 12.41 -20.30 18.63
CA ILE A 11 13.52 -20.99 17.93
C ILE A 11 13.29 -22.51 17.87
N GLN A 12 12.81 -23.11 18.96
CA GLN A 12 12.52 -24.55 18.99
C GLN A 12 11.40 -24.93 18.01
N ASN A 13 10.33 -24.14 17.99
CA ASN A 13 9.15 -24.45 17.18
C ASN A 13 9.27 -24.04 15.70
N ILE A 14 10.32 -23.34 15.30
CA ILE A 14 10.63 -23.07 13.88
C ILE A 14 11.67 -24.05 13.31
N GLY A 15 12.02 -25.12 14.03
CA GLY A 15 12.98 -26.12 13.57
C GLY A 15 14.45 -25.79 13.85
N GLY A 16 14.73 -24.98 14.88
CA GLY A 16 16.08 -24.69 15.35
C GLY A 16 16.71 -23.45 14.73
N LYS A 17 17.90 -23.07 15.24
CA LYS A 17 18.64 -21.88 14.80
C LYS A 17 19.14 -22.05 13.35
N GLU A 18 19.50 -23.27 13.00
CA GLU A 18 19.99 -23.71 11.71
C GLU A 18 18.96 -23.56 10.58
N ASN A 19 17.67 -23.48 10.91
CA ASN A 19 16.60 -23.25 9.96
C ASN A 19 16.39 -21.76 9.64
N ILE A 20 17.05 -20.85 10.36
CA ILE A 20 16.87 -19.40 10.19
C ILE A 20 17.85 -18.89 9.13
N VAL A 21 17.31 -18.27 8.09
CA VAL A 21 18.10 -17.54 7.07
C VAL A 21 18.24 -16.08 7.48
N ARG A 22 17.15 -15.46 7.93
CA ARG A 22 17.13 -14.06 8.33
C ARG A 22 16.03 -13.80 9.34
N ALA A 23 16.30 -12.95 10.31
CA ALA A 23 15.32 -12.42 11.24
C ALA A 23 15.27 -10.90 11.14
N THR A 24 14.08 -10.32 11.13
CA THR A 24 13.86 -8.87 11.23
C THR A 24 12.61 -8.62 12.06
N HIS A 25 12.37 -7.38 12.49
CA HIS A 25 11.09 -7.03 13.07
C HIS A 25 10.56 -5.70 12.52
N CYS A 26 9.26 -5.50 12.66
CA CYS A 26 8.61 -4.20 12.43
C CYS A 26 7.99 -3.72 13.75
N ALA A 27 7.08 -2.74 13.69
CA ALA A 27 6.44 -2.18 14.89
C ALA A 27 5.70 -3.23 15.73
N THR A 28 5.17 -4.31 15.14
CA THR A 28 4.31 -5.28 15.84
C THR A 28 4.65 -6.75 15.63
N ARG A 29 5.56 -7.09 14.71
CA ARG A 29 5.79 -8.48 14.26
C ARG A 29 7.27 -8.83 14.13
N LEU A 30 7.62 -10.03 14.57
CA LEU A 30 8.87 -10.72 14.25
C LEU A 30 8.70 -11.41 12.90
N ARG A 31 9.66 -11.23 12.00
CA ARG A 31 9.63 -11.74 10.61
C ARG A 31 10.84 -12.63 10.38
N LEU A 32 10.58 -13.87 10.03
CA LEU A 32 11.59 -14.91 9.87
C LEU A 32 11.58 -15.42 8.43
N ILE A 33 12.72 -15.41 7.78
CA ILE A 33 12.95 -16.15 6.54
C ILE A 33 13.62 -17.45 6.95
N LEU A 34 13.00 -18.58 6.62
CA LEU A 34 13.44 -19.91 7.02
C LEU A 34 13.90 -20.72 5.81
N LYS A 35 14.77 -21.71 6.03
CA LYS A 35 15.24 -22.62 4.97
C LYS A 35 14.16 -23.64 4.60
N ASP A 36 13.41 -24.11 5.60
CA ASP A 36 12.39 -25.14 5.46
C ASP A 36 11.18 -24.82 6.34
N ASP A 37 10.09 -24.40 5.70
CA ASP A 37 8.83 -24.06 6.37
C ASP A 37 8.09 -25.29 6.92
N THR A 38 8.44 -26.52 6.50
CA THR A 38 7.77 -27.74 6.99
C THR A 38 8.11 -28.08 8.44
N LYS A 39 9.18 -27.50 8.97
CA LYS A 39 9.63 -27.68 10.36
C LYS A 39 8.91 -26.76 11.35
N ILE A 40 8.02 -25.90 10.86
CA ILE A 40 7.29 -24.94 11.69
C ILE A 40 6.14 -25.64 12.40
N ASN A 41 6.19 -25.67 13.73
CA ASN A 41 5.06 -26.06 14.56
C ASN A 41 4.17 -24.83 14.84
N ALA A 42 3.35 -24.46 13.87
CA ALA A 42 2.52 -23.26 13.95
C ALA A 42 1.54 -23.28 15.14
N ALA A 43 1.00 -24.45 15.48
CA ALA A 43 0.08 -24.61 16.61
C ALA A 43 0.74 -24.27 17.94
N GLU A 44 1.96 -24.76 18.18
CA GLU A 44 2.72 -24.43 19.38
C GLU A 44 3.14 -22.96 19.41
N ILE A 45 3.55 -22.39 18.27
CA ILE A 45 3.91 -20.97 18.20
C ILE A 45 2.74 -20.05 18.59
N GLU A 46 1.51 -20.38 18.20
CA GLU A 46 0.33 -19.60 18.58
C GLU A 46 -0.02 -19.70 20.08
N ASN A 47 0.48 -20.73 20.76
CA ASN A 47 0.29 -20.96 22.19
C ASN A 47 1.40 -20.35 23.06
N ILE A 48 2.49 -19.87 22.45
CA ILE A 48 3.56 -19.16 23.16
C ILE A 48 2.98 -17.88 23.80
N ASP A 49 3.35 -17.65 25.06
CA ASP A 49 2.92 -16.47 25.82
C ASP A 49 3.35 -15.17 25.11
N GLY A 50 2.40 -14.25 24.91
CA GLY A 50 2.60 -13.02 24.14
C GLY A 50 2.38 -13.10 22.63
N VAL A 51 2.24 -14.29 22.04
CA VAL A 51 1.91 -14.43 20.61
C VAL A 51 0.42 -14.17 20.41
N LYS A 52 0.12 -13.12 19.63
CA LYS A 52 -1.24 -12.73 19.23
C LYS A 52 -1.70 -13.38 17.93
N GLY A 53 -0.77 -14.01 17.20
CA GLY A 53 -1.02 -14.78 15.99
C GLY A 53 0.28 -15.08 15.25
N ALA A 54 0.30 -16.14 14.45
CA ALA A 54 1.42 -16.47 13.59
C ALA A 54 0.91 -16.95 12.23
N PHE A 55 1.57 -16.56 11.15
CA PHE A 55 1.15 -16.96 9.81
C PHE A 55 2.33 -16.97 8.85
N ALA A 56 2.28 -17.90 7.89
CA ALA A 56 3.20 -17.93 6.77
C ALA A 56 2.73 -16.96 5.68
N THR A 57 3.67 -16.22 5.10
CA THR A 57 3.50 -15.54 3.81
C THR A 57 4.36 -16.23 2.76
N THR A 58 4.28 -15.82 1.50
CA THR A 58 5.06 -16.42 0.40
C THR A 58 6.58 -16.39 0.63
N GLU A 59 7.08 -15.54 1.52
CA GLU A 59 8.52 -15.28 1.71
C GLU A 59 9.03 -15.36 3.14
N GLN A 60 8.15 -15.21 4.11
CA GLN A 60 8.54 -15.13 5.51
C GLN A 60 7.42 -15.68 6.40
N TYR A 61 7.83 -16.29 7.50
CA TYR A 61 6.96 -16.61 8.61
C TYR A 61 6.89 -15.41 9.57
N GLN A 62 5.67 -14.97 9.91
CA GLN A 62 5.46 -13.80 10.74
C GLN A 62 4.79 -14.18 12.05
N ILE A 63 5.31 -13.65 13.16
CA ILE A 63 4.77 -13.84 14.51
C ILE A 63 4.42 -12.47 15.08
N ILE A 64 3.16 -12.28 15.47
CA ILE A 64 2.63 -11.04 15.99
C ILE A 64 2.78 -11.02 17.52
N PHE A 65 3.62 -10.11 18.03
CA PHE A 65 3.76 -9.86 19.48
C PHE A 65 3.06 -8.57 19.92
N GLY A 66 2.87 -7.62 18.98
CA GLY A 66 2.35 -6.28 19.27
C GLY A 66 3.45 -5.26 19.54
N THR A 67 3.04 -3.99 19.61
CA THR A 67 3.94 -2.84 19.78
C THR A 67 4.73 -2.91 21.08
N GLY A 68 6.04 -2.66 20.98
CA GLY A 68 6.98 -2.66 22.13
C GLY A 68 7.45 -4.04 22.58
N ILE A 69 6.57 -5.04 22.63
CA ILE A 69 6.94 -6.42 23.01
C ILE A 69 7.85 -7.05 21.94
N VAL A 70 7.54 -6.80 20.66
CA VAL A 70 8.32 -7.35 19.55
C VAL A 70 9.81 -6.99 19.60
N ASN A 71 10.15 -5.76 20.02
CA ASN A 71 11.55 -5.32 20.10
C ASN A 71 12.30 -6.15 21.16
N LYS A 72 11.69 -6.31 22.34
CA LYS A 72 12.30 -7.07 23.45
C LYS A 72 12.46 -8.56 23.11
N VAL A 73 11.49 -9.15 22.41
CA VAL A 73 11.58 -10.53 21.93
C VAL A 73 12.67 -10.65 20.86
N TYR A 74 12.75 -9.71 19.93
CA TYR A 74 13.78 -9.70 18.89
C TYR A 74 15.19 -9.55 19.45
N ASP A 75 15.40 -8.72 20.47
CA ASP A 75 16.70 -8.53 21.10
C ASP A 75 17.23 -9.85 21.70
N GLU A 76 16.38 -10.56 22.47
CA GLU A 76 16.74 -11.87 23.03
C GLU A 76 16.85 -12.95 21.94
N PHE A 77 15.97 -12.92 20.94
CA PHE A 77 16.03 -13.82 19.79
C PHE A 77 17.35 -13.67 19.02
N SER A 78 17.77 -12.43 18.75
CA SER A 78 19.01 -12.10 18.04
C SER A 78 20.26 -12.55 18.79
N LYS A 79 20.27 -12.36 20.13
CA LYS A 79 21.34 -12.88 21.01
C LYS A 79 21.42 -14.40 20.97
N LEU A 80 20.26 -15.08 20.97
CA LEU A 80 20.22 -16.54 20.96
C LEU A 80 20.71 -17.12 19.63
N ILE A 81 20.40 -16.49 18.49
CA ILE A 81 20.80 -16.96 17.16
C ILE A 81 22.21 -16.53 16.75
N GLY A 82 22.84 -15.60 17.48
CA GLY A 82 24.21 -15.14 17.22
C GLY A 82 24.33 -14.17 16.03
N ILE A 83 23.24 -13.53 15.62
CA ILE A 83 23.24 -12.59 14.48
C ILE A 83 23.63 -11.20 14.99
N ALA A 84 24.94 -10.94 15.07
CA ALA A 84 25.48 -9.59 15.28
C ALA A 84 25.94 -8.92 13.97
N GLU A 85 26.11 -9.63 12.84
CA GLU A 85 26.62 -9.04 11.59
C GLU A 85 26.06 -9.72 10.32
N LEU A 86 24.81 -9.47 9.94
CA LEU A 86 24.25 -9.90 8.64
C LEU A 86 23.48 -8.77 7.92
N ASP A 87 23.88 -7.51 8.14
CA ASP A 87 23.36 -6.36 7.38
C ASP A 87 24.14 -6.04 6.10
N SER A 88 25.10 -6.87 5.69
CA SER A 88 25.80 -6.70 4.43
C SER A 88 26.17 -8.04 3.79
N THR A 89 25.85 -8.12 2.49
CA THR A 89 26.34 -9.06 1.46
C THR A 89 25.52 -10.33 1.13
N THR A 90 25.18 -10.39 -0.16
CA THR A 90 24.88 -11.57 -1.01
C THR A 90 23.58 -12.36 -0.76
N SER A 91 22.47 -11.74 -1.16
CA SER A 91 21.26 -12.44 -1.59
C SER A 91 21.47 -13.08 -2.97
N ASN A 92 21.91 -14.35 -3.04
CA ASN A 92 21.87 -15.09 -4.32
C ASN A 92 21.52 -16.59 -4.26
N ASP A 93 21.26 -17.21 -3.10
CA ASP A 93 20.91 -18.64 -3.06
C ASP A 93 19.71 -18.97 -2.15
N ILE A 94 18.53 -18.47 -2.53
CA ILE A 94 17.26 -19.07 -2.10
C ILE A 94 16.58 -19.59 -3.36
N PRO A 95 16.14 -20.86 -3.42
CA PRO A 95 15.36 -21.36 -4.54
C PRO A 95 14.04 -20.59 -4.59
N LYS A 96 13.97 -19.57 -5.45
CA LYS A 96 12.74 -18.83 -5.73
C LYS A 96 11.74 -19.84 -6.27
N LYS A 97 10.75 -20.22 -5.46
CA LYS A 97 9.51 -20.80 -5.97
C LYS A 97 9.09 -19.94 -7.16
N LYS A 98 8.95 -20.52 -8.35
CA LYS A 98 8.67 -19.79 -9.60
C LYS A 98 7.37 -19.01 -9.43
N MET A 99 7.46 -17.76 -8.99
CA MET A 99 6.30 -16.87 -8.93
C MET A 99 5.85 -16.59 -10.37
N ASN A 100 4.55 -16.67 -10.61
CA ASN A 100 3.97 -16.24 -11.87
C ASN A 100 4.35 -14.76 -12.12
N PRO A 101 4.69 -14.37 -13.38
CA PRO A 101 4.96 -12.99 -13.76
C PRO A 101 4.04 -11.92 -13.14
N ILE A 102 2.74 -12.17 -13.05
CA ILE A 102 1.77 -11.21 -12.48
C ILE A 102 2.03 -10.99 -10.98
N ALA A 103 2.21 -12.08 -10.23
CA ALA A 103 2.52 -12.01 -8.80
C ALA A 103 3.87 -11.32 -8.55
N ARG A 104 4.84 -11.51 -9.45
CA ARG A 104 6.14 -10.84 -9.39
C ARG A 104 6.01 -9.33 -9.60
N LEU A 105 5.27 -8.91 -10.61
CA LEU A 105 5.01 -7.48 -10.87
C LEU A 105 4.29 -6.83 -9.69
N ALA A 106 3.22 -7.46 -9.19
CA ALA A 106 2.46 -6.93 -8.07
C ALA A 106 3.32 -6.83 -6.79
N LYS A 107 4.20 -7.80 -6.55
CA LYS A 107 5.17 -7.73 -5.46
C LYS A 107 6.15 -6.57 -5.64
N THR A 108 6.71 -6.39 -6.83
CA THR A 108 7.60 -5.26 -7.13
C THR A 108 6.90 -3.93 -6.86
N LEU A 109 5.66 -3.76 -7.32
CA LEU A 109 4.87 -2.56 -7.01
C LEU A 109 4.65 -2.40 -5.50
N SER A 110 4.32 -3.47 -4.77
CA SER A 110 4.18 -3.43 -3.31
C SER A 110 5.46 -2.97 -2.62
N ASN A 111 6.64 -3.48 -3.01
CA ASN A 111 7.92 -3.10 -2.42
C ASN A 111 8.24 -1.61 -2.64
N ILE A 112 7.80 -1.04 -3.76
CA ILE A 112 7.99 0.37 -4.10
C ILE A 112 7.04 1.26 -3.28
N PHE A 113 5.77 0.86 -3.16
CA PHE A 113 4.76 1.70 -2.52
C PHE A 113 4.78 1.64 -0.98
N VAL A 114 5.05 0.49 -0.37
CA VAL A 114 4.99 0.34 1.09
C VAL A 114 5.84 1.38 1.85
N PRO A 115 7.10 1.66 1.47
CA PRO A 115 7.92 2.66 2.16
C PRO A 115 7.37 4.10 2.10
N ILE A 116 6.57 4.43 1.07
CA ILE A 116 6.07 5.79 0.84
C ILE A 116 4.66 6.03 1.42
N ILE A 117 3.96 4.97 1.86
CA ILE A 117 2.61 5.04 2.44
C ILE A 117 2.50 6.09 3.55
N PRO A 118 3.40 6.16 4.56
CA PRO A 118 3.22 7.10 5.67
C PRO A 118 3.15 8.57 5.22
N ALA A 119 3.96 8.96 4.24
CA ALA A 119 3.99 10.33 3.72
C ALA A 119 2.71 10.69 2.95
N ILE A 120 2.23 9.77 2.11
CA ILE A 120 1.01 9.97 1.34
C ILE A 120 -0.23 9.96 2.23
N VAL A 121 -0.29 9.05 3.21
CA VAL A 121 -1.42 8.96 4.16
C VAL A 121 -1.53 10.23 5.00
N ALA A 122 -0.41 10.74 5.54
CA ALA A 122 -0.41 11.99 6.30
C ALA A 122 -0.88 13.18 5.43
N SER A 123 -0.40 13.25 4.20
CA SER A 123 -0.76 14.29 3.23
C SER A 123 -2.23 14.22 2.83
N GLY A 124 -2.73 13.01 2.52
CA GLY A 124 -4.13 12.77 2.18
C GLY A 124 -5.10 13.05 3.33
N LEU A 125 -4.72 12.72 4.58
CA LEU A 125 -5.54 13.05 5.77
C LEU A 125 -5.68 14.55 5.92
N LEU A 126 -4.57 15.27 5.76
CA LEU A 126 -4.57 16.71 5.88
C LEU A 126 -5.36 17.36 4.73
N MET A 127 -5.16 16.90 3.49
CA MET A 127 -5.93 17.37 2.32
C MET A 127 -7.43 17.15 2.53
N GLY A 128 -7.82 15.97 3.03
CA GLY A 128 -9.21 15.65 3.31
C GLY A 128 -9.80 16.51 4.43
N LEU A 129 -9.08 16.69 5.54
CA LEU A 129 -9.50 17.56 6.63
C LEU A 129 -9.72 18.99 6.14
N LEU A 130 -8.77 19.55 5.38
CA LEU A 130 -8.90 20.89 4.81
C LEU A 130 -10.05 20.98 3.82
N GLY A 131 -10.21 19.97 2.96
CA GLY A 131 -11.35 19.86 2.05
C GLY A 131 -12.68 19.87 2.80
N MET A 132 -12.76 19.18 3.93
CA MET A 132 -13.94 19.18 4.82
C MET A 132 -14.17 20.58 5.42
N LEU A 133 -13.15 21.21 5.99
CA LEU A 133 -13.26 22.57 6.56
C LEU A 133 -13.77 23.58 5.51
N LYS A 134 -13.25 23.49 4.27
CA LYS A 134 -13.67 24.31 3.14
C LYS A 134 -15.11 23.99 2.72
N ALA A 135 -15.46 22.71 2.57
CA ALA A 135 -16.80 22.26 2.14
C ALA A 135 -17.91 22.68 3.11
N PHE A 136 -17.64 22.61 4.41
CA PHE A 136 -18.58 23.02 5.47
C PHE A 136 -18.50 24.50 5.81
N LYS A 137 -17.66 25.28 5.12
CA LYS A 137 -17.42 26.71 5.39
C LYS A 137 -17.07 26.99 6.86
N LEU A 138 -16.36 26.06 7.51
CA LEU A 138 -15.98 26.17 8.93
C LEU A 138 -14.84 27.17 9.15
N VAL A 139 -14.04 27.44 8.10
CA VAL A 139 -12.95 28.41 8.13
C VAL A 139 -12.92 29.17 6.80
N PRO A 140 -12.65 30.49 6.80
CA PRO A 140 -12.40 31.25 5.56
C PRO A 140 -11.26 30.62 4.75
N GLY A 141 -11.46 30.45 3.44
CA GLY A 141 -10.48 29.78 2.57
C GLY A 141 -9.19 30.56 2.36
N ASP A 142 -9.23 31.88 2.57
CA ASP A 142 -8.10 32.80 2.51
C ASP A 142 -7.32 32.89 3.83
N HIS A 143 -7.79 32.25 4.90
CA HIS A 143 -7.11 32.26 6.19
C HIS A 143 -5.70 31.67 6.07
N SER A 144 -4.67 32.39 6.51
CA SER A 144 -3.26 32.02 6.30
C SER A 144 -2.90 30.62 6.83
N LEU A 145 -3.53 30.18 7.92
CA LEU A 145 -3.38 28.80 8.42
C LEU A 145 -3.86 27.77 7.39
N ILE A 146 -5.00 28.01 6.73
CA ILE A 146 -5.54 27.10 5.73
C ILE A 146 -4.61 27.06 4.51
N GLN A 147 -4.09 28.20 4.07
CA GLN A 147 -3.11 28.25 2.97
C GLN A 147 -1.83 27.46 3.31
N LEU A 148 -1.31 27.62 4.54
CA LEU A 148 -0.11 26.92 5.00
C LEU A 148 -0.35 25.40 5.08
N LEU A 149 -1.49 24.99 5.64
CA LEU A 149 -1.85 23.58 5.72
C LEU A 149 -2.11 22.98 4.33
N ASP A 150 -2.66 23.76 3.38
CA ASP A 150 -2.87 23.33 1.99
C ASP A 150 -1.51 23.03 1.32
N MET A 151 -0.54 23.92 1.52
CA MET A 151 0.85 23.71 1.08
C MET A 151 1.46 22.44 1.69
N PHE A 152 1.29 22.21 3.00
CA PHE A 152 1.80 21.00 3.65
C PHE A 152 1.14 19.72 3.12
N SER A 153 -0.17 19.80 2.91
CA SER A 153 -1.00 18.67 2.49
C SER A 153 -0.71 18.22 1.05
N SER A 154 -0.34 19.13 0.16
CA SER A 154 -0.01 18.83 -1.23
C SER A 154 1.44 18.36 -1.45
N ALA A 155 2.33 18.63 -0.49
CA ALA A 155 3.77 18.44 -0.64
C ALA A 155 4.15 17.02 -1.11
N ALA A 156 3.66 15.97 -0.45
CA ALA A 156 4.01 14.59 -0.81
C ALA A 156 3.51 14.19 -2.21
N PHE A 157 2.39 14.75 -2.67
CA PHE A 157 1.86 14.50 -4.01
C PHE A 157 2.66 15.22 -5.10
N ILE A 158 3.14 16.43 -4.82
CA ILE A 158 4.05 17.17 -5.71
C ILE A 158 5.34 16.37 -5.90
N ILE A 159 5.95 15.89 -4.81
CA ILE A 159 7.21 15.13 -4.84
C ILE A 159 7.00 13.62 -5.01
N LEU A 160 5.81 13.16 -5.38
CA LEU A 160 5.50 11.74 -5.47
C LEU A 160 6.47 10.99 -6.41
N PRO A 161 6.81 11.50 -7.60
CA PRO A 161 7.87 10.91 -8.43
C PRO A 161 9.24 10.82 -7.74
N ILE A 162 9.60 11.75 -6.84
CA ILE A 162 10.87 11.66 -6.10
C ILE A 162 10.81 10.49 -5.11
N LEU A 163 9.72 10.37 -4.35
CA LEU A 163 9.51 9.28 -3.38
C LEU A 163 9.49 7.90 -4.05
N ILE A 164 8.81 7.80 -5.21
CA ILE A 164 8.79 6.59 -6.03
C ILE A 164 10.16 6.33 -6.64
N GLY A 165 10.87 7.35 -7.11
CA GLY A 165 12.20 7.18 -7.70
C GLY A 165 13.21 6.55 -6.75
N VAL A 166 13.21 6.99 -5.48
CA VAL A 166 14.05 6.40 -4.42
C VAL A 166 13.74 4.92 -4.19
N SER A 167 12.46 4.61 -3.99
CA SER A 167 12.01 3.25 -3.66
C SER A 167 12.11 2.29 -4.84
N ALA A 168 11.81 2.76 -6.06
CA ALA A 168 11.98 2.03 -7.31
C ALA A 168 13.46 1.76 -7.63
N ALA A 169 14.34 2.73 -7.43
CA ALA A 169 15.78 2.52 -7.64
C ALA A 169 16.30 1.44 -6.69
N LYS A 170 15.87 1.46 -5.43
CA LYS A 170 16.19 0.39 -4.47
C LYS A 170 15.68 -0.97 -4.93
N GLU A 171 14.43 -1.08 -5.36
CA GLU A 171 13.81 -2.33 -5.83
C GLU A 171 14.48 -2.86 -7.11
N PHE A 172 14.82 -1.99 -8.05
CA PHE A 172 15.50 -2.35 -9.29
C PHE A 172 17.02 -2.49 -9.12
N GLY A 173 17.59 -2.19 -7.95
CA GLY A 173 19.01 -2.31 -7.64
C GLY A 173 19.91 -1.23 -8.26
N GLY A 174 19.36 -0.04 -8.55
CA GLY A 174 20.11 1.16 -8.90
C GLY A 174 20.39 2.06 -7.69
N ASN A 175 21.08 3.18 -7.91
CA ASN A 175 21.36 4.16 -6.87
C ASN A 175 20.12 4.99 -6.52
N ILE A 176 19.75 5.00 -5.23
CA ILE A 176 18.54 5.66 -4.74
C ILE A 176 18.55 7.18 -4.93
N PHE A 177 19.72 7.82 -4.86
CA PHE A 177 19.85 9.26 -5.05
C PHE A 177 19.73 9.63 -6.53
N LEU A 178 20.25 8.80 -7.43
CA LEU A 178 20.01 8.99 -8.87
C LEU A 178 18.52 8.82 -9.21
N GLY A 179 17.85 7.84 -8.59
CA GLY A 179 16.40 7.68 -8.69
C GLY A 179 15.64 8.93 -8.21
N ALA A 180 16.06 9.53 -7.09
CA ALA A 180 15.50 10.79 -6.61
C ALA A 180 15.71 11.94 -7.61
N VAL A 181 16.90 12.04 -8.21
CA VAL A 181 17.20 13.06 -9.23
C VAL A 181 16.31 12.89 -10.47
N VAL A 182 16.09 11.67 -10.95
CA VAL A 182 15.16 11.41 -12.07
C VAL A 182 13.73 11.83 -11.70
N GLY A 183 13.27 11.55 -10.48
CA GLY A 183 12.00 12.06 -9.96
C GLY A 183 11.95 13.59 -9.91
N GLY A 184 13.06 14.23 -9.53
CA GLY A 184 13.21 15.68 -9.52
C GLY A 184 13.16 16.30 -10.91
N ILE A 185 13.76 15.65 -11.91
CA ILE A 185 13.66 16.05 -13.33
C ILE A 185 12.21 16.03 -13.77
N LEU A 186 11.48 14.95 -13.48
CA LEU A 186 10.07 14.79 -13.83
C LEU A 186 9.12 15.76 -13.11
N THR A 187 9.56 16.38 -12.02
CA THR A 187 8.77 17.33 -11.21
C THR A 187 9.40 18.72 -11.14
N HIS A 188 10.36 19.01 -12.01
CA HIS A 188 11.16 20.22 -11.97
C HIS A 188 10.28 21.47 -12.10
N PRO A 189 10.55 22.58 -11.36
CA PRO A 189 9.74 23.80 -11.42
C PRO A 189 9.65 24.46 -12.80
N SER A 190 10.60 24.19 -13.69
CA SER A 190 10.55 24.64 -15.10
C SER A 190 9.55 23.87 -15.95
N LEU A 191 9.01 22.76 -15.44
CA LEU A 191 7.91 22.03 -16.04
C LEU A 191 6.59 22.57 -15.48
N THR A 192 5.62 22.73 -16.37
CA THR A 192 4.28 23.19 -16.04
C THR A 192 3.59 22.14 -15.19
N ASN A 193 3.13 22.52 -13.99
CA ASN A 193 2.40 21.60 -13.12
C ASN A 193 1.09 21.17 -13.81
N PRO A 194 0.80 19.86 -13.96
CA PRO A 194 -0.43 19.37 -14.56
C PRO A 194 -1.72 19.94 -13.97
N TRP A 195 -1.73 20.24 -12.68
CA TRP A 195 -2.91 20.77 -11.98
C TRP A 195 -3.22 22.24 -12.31
N THR A 196 -2.29 22.96 -12.95
CA THR A 196 -2.51 24.35 -13.38
C THR A 196 -2.89 24.48 -14.86
N LEU A 197 -2.98 23.36 -15.59
CA LEU A 197 -3.23 23.36 -17.04
C LEU A 197 -4.61 23.88 -17.44
N SER A 198 -5.55 24.04 -16.51
CA SER A 198 -6.81 24.73 -16.75
C SER A 198 -6.63 26.24 -16.98
N ASN A 199 -5.57 26.83 -16.41
CA ASN A 199 -5.32 28.26 -16.40
C ASN A 199 -3.98 28.66 -17.06
N ALA A 200 -3.12 27.68 -17.37
CA ALA A 200 -1.79 27.89 -17.95
C ALA A 200 -1.56 26.95 -19.14
N LYS A 201 -0.92 27.47 -20.20
CA LYS A 201 -0.43 26.64 -21.30
C LYS A 201 1.01 26.23 -21.04
N PRO A 202 1.37 24.97 -21.30
CA PRO A 202 2.75 24.54 -21.16
C PRO A 202 3.63 25.22 -22.20
N THR A 203 4.86 25.54 -21.79
CA THR A 203 5.90 25.95 -22.74
C THR A 203 6.22 24.76 -23.65
N VAL A 204 6.36 25.00 -24.94
CA VAL A 204 6.77 23.98 -25.91
C VAL A 204 8.28 24.12 -26.16
N LEU A 205 9.01 23.04 -25.98
CA LEU A 205 10.42 22.95 -26.33
C LEU A 205 10.55 22.36 -27.75
N HIS A 206 11.17 23.11 -28.65
CA HIS A 206 11.52 22.63 -29.99
C HIS A 206 12.87 21.92 -29.95
N PHE A 207 12.88 20.58 -30.06
CA PHE A 207 14.08 19.75 -29.96
C PHE A 207 14.20 18.82 -31.16
N PHE A 208 15.22 19.04 -32.01
CA PHE A 208 15.48 18.24 -33.22
C PHE A 208 14.23 17.99 -34.10
N GLY A 209 13.40 19.03 -34.29
CA GLY A 209 12.18 18.95 -35.11
C GLY A 209 10.97 18.31 -34.42
N MET A 210 11.07 18.01 -33.13
CA MET A 210 9.95 17.57 -32.27
C MET A 210 9.51 18.70 -31.34
N ASP A 211 8.20 18.80 -31.14
CA ASP A 211 7.60 19.66 -30.15
C ASP A 211 7.36 18.86 -28.86
N ILE A 212 7.99 19.30 -27.77
CA ILE A 212 7.88 18.65 -26.46
C ILE A 212 7.19 19.61 -25.52
N ASP A 213 5.99 19.24 -25.08
CA ASP A 213 5.30 19.98 -24.03
C ASP A 213 6.07 19.83 -22.71
N MET A 214 6.52 20.96 -22.17
CA MET A 214 7.20 21.03 -20.87
C MET A 214 6.17 20.92 -19.74
N ILE A 215 5.55 19.75 -19.64
CA ILE A 215 4.59 19.39 -18.59
C ILE A 215 5.28 18.48 -17.58
N GLY A 216 5.03 18.75 -16.30
CA GLY A 216 5.55 17.94 -15.21
C GLY A 216 4.74 16.67 -15.00
N TYR A 217 5.25 15.78 -14.16
CA TYR A 217 4.65 14.48 -13.88
C TYR A 217 4.26 14.34 -12.41
N GLN A 218 4.00 15.48 -11.74
CA GLN A 218 3.51 15.54 -10.37
C GLN A 218 2.25 14.67 -10.23
N GLY A 219 2.17 13.90 -9.15
CA GLY A 219 1.07 12.96 -8.91
C GLY A 219 1.03 11.71 -9.80
N THR A 220 1.88 11.57 -10.81
CA THR A 220 1.91 10.38 -11.68
C THR A 220 2.85 9.29 -11.16
N VAL A 221 2.56 8.04 -11.51
CA VAL A 221 3.31 6.85 -11.04
C VAL A 221 4.04 6.13 -12.15
N LEU A 222 3.36 5.78 -13.25
CA LEU A 222 3.95 4.94 -14.29
C LEU A 222 5.17 5.57 -14.99
N PRO A 223 5.15 6.87 -15.36
CA PRO A 223 6.31 7.53 -15.95
C PRO A 223 7.59 7.31 -15.15
N ILE A 224 7.56 7.61 -13.84
CA ILE A 224 8.74 7.49 -12.99
C ILE A 224 9.20 6.04 -12.81
N LEU A 225 8.27 5.07 -12.69
CA LEU A 225 8.63 3.66 -12.58
C LEU A 225 9.42 3.18 -13.80
N LEU A 226 8.96 3.55 -15.00
CA LEU A 226 9.63 3.21 -16.26
C LEU A 226 10.98 3.92 -16.37
N CYS A 227 11.04 5.22 -16.04
CA CYS A 227 12.28 5.99 -16.07
C CYS A 227 13.34 5.38 -15.15
N VAL A 228 12.98 5.01 -13.92
CA VAL A 228 13.92 4.48 -12.92
C VAL A 228 14.32 3.04 -13.24
N TYR A 229 13.44 2.25 -13.86
CA TYR A 229 13.82 0.94 -14.41
C TYR A 229 14.91 1.09 -15.48
N VAL A 230 14.71 1.98 -16.45
CA VAL A 230 15.69 2.26 -17.51
C VAL A 230 16.98 2.84 -16.91
N MET A 231 16.87 3.80 -15.99
CA MET A 231 18.00 4.37 -15.25
C MET A 231 18.85 3.29 -14.57
N SER A 232 18.21 2.37 -13.84
CA SER A 232 18.90 1.31 -13.09
C SER A 232 19.62 0.35 -14.03
N THR A 233 19.05 0.08 -15.21
CA THR A 233 19.70 -0.72 -16.25
C THR A 233 20.90 0.02 -16.85
N ILE A 234 20.73 1.29 -17.23
CA ILE A 234 21.81 2.12 -17.78
C ILE A 234 22.97 2.22 -16.78
N GLU A 235 22.67 2.53 -15.52
CA GLU A 235 23.67 2.67 -14.47
C GLU A 235 24.49 1.39 -14.32
N LYS A 236 23.83 0.23 -14.21
CA LYS A 236 24.51 -1.06 -14.06
C LYS A 236 25.36 -1.43 -15.26
N GLU A 237 24.92 -1.11 -16.47
CA GLU A 237 25.69 -1.35 -17.68
C GLU A 237 26.91 -0.42 -17.79
N LEU A 238 26.77 0.84 -17.38
CA LEU A 238 27.89 1.77 -17.30
C LEU A 238 28.92 1.32 -16.26
N ARG A 239 28.50 0.91 -15.05
CA ARG A 239 29.41 0.40 -14.00
C ARG A 239 30.26 -0.79 -14.45
N LYS A 240 29.78 -1.61 -15.38
CA LYS A 240 30.53 -2.74 -15.95
C LYS A 240 31.58 -2.32 -16.98
N ARG A 241 31.38 -1.15 -17.63
CA ARG A 241 32.17 -0.71 -18.79
C ARG A 241 33.13 0.43 -18.46
N VAL A 242 32.78 1.28 -17.48
CA VAL A 242 33.59 2.42 -17.06
C VAL A 242 34.76 1.91 -16.21
N PRO A 243 36.01 2.34 -16.47
CA PRO A 243 37.14 2.00 -15.62
C PRO A 243 36.93 2.44 -14.17
N ASN A 244 37.35 1.62 -13.20
CA ASN A 244 37.13 1.88 -11.76
C ASN A 244 37.61 3.27 -11.30
N SER A 245 38.67 3.81 -11.89
CA SER A 245 39.20 5.14 -11.57
C SER A 245 38.24 6.29 -11.94
N LEU A 246 37.31 6.04 -12.87
CA LEU A 246 36.36 7.03 -13.38
C LEU A 246 34.91 6.76 -12.96
N ASP A 247 34.60 5.57 -12.42
CA ASP A 247 33.23 5.12 -12.13
C ASP A 247 32.47 6.10 -11.21
N LEU A 248 33.14 6.66 -10.20
CA LEU A 248 32.54 7.61 -9.25
C LEU A 248 32.02 8.90 -9.93
N LEU A 249 32.64 9.31 -11.04
CA LEU A 249 32.28 10.55 -11.74
C LEU A 249 31.46 10.26 -13.00
N VAL A 250 31.97 9.40 -13.87
CA VAL A 250 31.44 9.21 -15.22
C VAL A 250 30.13 8.44 -15.21
N THR A 251 30.01 7.39 -14.40
CA THR A 251 28.81 6.56 -14.38
C THR A 251 27.56 7.33 -13.92
N PRO A 252 27.55 8.01 -12.75
CA PRO A 252 26.37 8.77 -12.35
C PRO A 252 26.07 9.94 -13.31
N PHE A 253 27.11 10.61 -13.85
CA PHE A 253 26.95 11.70 -14.82
C PHE A 253 26.24 11.24 -16.09
N LEU A 254 26.76 10.19 -16.75
CA LEU A 254 26.17 9.65 -17.97
C LEU A 254 24.79 9.03 -17.72
N THR A 255 24.60 8.37 -16.57
CA THR A 255 23.30 7.82 -16.18
C THR A 255 22.24 8.91 -16.15
N ILE A 256 22.49 10.03 -15.48
CA ILE A 256 21.53 11.13 -15.37
C ILE A 256 21.31 11.85 -16.69
N ILE A 257 22.36 12.13 -17.47
CA ILE A 257 22.20 12.78 -18.78
C ILE A 257 21.33 11.91 -19.69
N ILE A 258 21.69 10.65 -19.88
CA ILE A 258 20.97 9.75 -20.80
C ILE A 258 19.54 9.55 -20.30
N THR A 259 19.37 9.25 -19.01
CA THR A 259 18.04 9.01 -18.45
C THR A 259 17.19 10.27 -18.47
N GLY A 260 17.75 11.46 -18.21
CA GLY A 260 17.02 12.72 -18.23
C GLY A 260 16.42 13.02 -19.60
N PHE A 261 17.21 12.89 -20.67
CA PHE A 261 16.71 13.02 -22.05
C PHE A 261 15.64 11.96 -22.36
N LEU A 262 15.91 10.69 -22.05
CA LEU A 262 14.93 9.62 -22.29
C LEU A 262 13.64 9.83 -21.49
N SER A 263 13.74 10.34 -20.27
CA SER A 263 12.59 10.56 -19.37
C SER A 263 11.61 11.58 -19.92
N LEU A 264 12.10 12.73 -20.40
CA LEU A 264 11.21 13.81 -20.85
C LEU A 264 10.71 13.59 -22.29
N ILE A 265 11.57 13.07 -23.18
CA ILE A 265 11.26 12.99 -24.62
C ILE A 265 10.46 11.74 -24.96
N ILE A 266 10.75 10.61 -24.30
CA ILE A 266 10.27 9.29 -24.73
C ILE A 266 9.46 8.63 -23.61
N ILE A 267 10.10 8.33 -22.49
CA ILE A 267 9.54 7.45 -21.46
C ILE A 267 8.39 8.11 -20.72
N GLY A 268 8.51 9.40 -20.39
CA GLY A 268 7.48 10.17 -19.70
C GLY A 268 6.17 10.21 -20.49
N PRO A 269 6.18 10.68 -21.75
CA PRO A 269 4.97 10.72 -22.58
C PRO A 269 4.37 9.33 -22.84
N ILE A 270 5.21 8.32 -23.07
CA ILE A 270 4.74 6.93 -23.24
C ILE A 270 4.10 6.42 -21.94
N GLY A 271 4.76 6.61 -20.80
CA GLY A 271 4.29 6.18 -19.49
C GLY A 271 2.97 6.86 -19.11
N TYR A 272 2.82 8.15 -19.46
CA TYR A 272 1.58 8.88 -19.27
C TYR A 272 0.44 8.28 -20.10
N LYS A 273 0.65 8.08 -21.41
CA LYS A 273 -0.34 7.45 -22.30
C LYS A 273 -0.73 6.04 -21.87
N ILE A 274 0.23 5.25 -21.38
CA ILE A 274 -0.05 3.91 -20.83
C ILE A 274 -0.94 4.04 -19.58
N GLY A 275 -0.64 4.97 -18.69
CA GLY A 275 -1.45 5.24 -17.50
C GLY A 275 -2.87 5.67 -17.83
N ASP A 276 -3.03 6.59 -18.78
CA ASP A 276 -4.33 7.01 -19.27
C ASP A 276 -5.10 5.85 -19.89
N GLY A 277 -4.45 5.00 -20.70
CA GLY A 277 -5.08 3.81 -21.27
C GLY A 277 -5.57 2.81 -20.21
N ILE A 278 -4.77 2.55 -19.17
CA ILE A 278 -5.14 1.66 -18.08
C ILE A 278 -6.34 2.22 -17.31
N THR A 279 -6.29 3.51 -16.96
CA THR A 279 -7.34 4.17 -16.18
C THR A 279 -8.63 4.31 -16.98
N TYR A 280 -8.54 4.61 -18.28
CA TYR A 280 -9.67 4.61 -19.21
C TYR A 280 -10.33 3.24 -19.31
N LEU A 281 -9.54 2.16 -19.46
CA LEU A 281 -10.06 0.80 -19.50
C LEU A 281 -10.77 0.43 -18.20
N LEU A 282 -10.17 0.75 -17.05
CA LEU A 282 -10.79 0.52 -15.74
C LEU A 282 -12.08 1.30 -15.57
N ASN A 283 -12.11 2.58 -15.97
CA ASN A 283 -13.32 3.38 -15.95
C ASN A 283 -14.40 2.79 -16.87
N THR A 284 -14.03 2.32 -18.07
CA THR A 284 -14.96 1.66 -19.00
C THR A 284 -15.57 0.40 -18.37
N ILE A 285 -14.74 -0.45 -17.76
CA ILE A 285 -15.21 -1.65 -17.04
C ILE A 285 -16.12 -1.26 -15.88
N TYR A 286 -15.74 -0.24 -15.11
CA TYR A 286 -16.51 0.25 -13.97
C TYR A 286 -17.89 0.76 -14.41
N GLN A 287 -17.95 1.57 -15.47
CA GLN A 287 -19.21 2.11 -16.00
C GLN A 287 -20.09 1.00 -16.62
N PHE A 288 -19.49 0.03 -17.32
CA PHE A 288 -20.23 -1.06 -17.96
C PHE A 288 -20.75 -2.09 -16.95
N ALA A 289 -19.89 -2.56 -16.03
CA ALA A 289 -20.27 -3.58 -15.05
C ALA A 289 -21.04 -2.99 -13.86
N GLY A 290 -20.90 -1.68 -13.60
CA GLY A 290 -21.65 -0.96 -12.59
C GLY A 290 -21.62 -1.66 -11.22
N PRO A 291 -22.77 -1.83 -10.53
CA PRO A 291 -22.83 -2.47 -9.22
C PRO A 291 -22.20 -3.88 -9.16
N VAL A 292 -22.14 -4.60 -10.28
CA VAL A 292 -21.50 -5.92 -10.36
C VAL A 292 -19.98 -5.82 -10.15
N ALA A 293 -19.34 -4.77 -10.67
CA ALA A 293 -17.92 -4.52 -10.38
C ALA A 293 -17.70 -4.29 -8.89
N GLY A 294 -18.57 -3.50 -8.25
CA GLY A 294 -18.53 -3.27 -6.81
C GLY A 294 -18.70 -4.57 -6.00
N LEU A 295 -19.60 -5.45 -6.44
CA LEU A 295 -19.82 -6.76 -5.84
C LEU A 295 -18.56 -7.63 -5.90
N ILE A 296 -17.96 -7.76 -7.09
CA ILE A 296 -16.79 -8.61 -7.31
C ILE A 296 -15.57 -8.05 -6.56
N PHE A 297 -15.26 -6.77 -6.75
CA PHE A 297 -14.10 -6.14 -6.13
C PHE A 297 -14.23 -6.07 -4.62
N GLY A 298 -15.41 -5.67 -4.11
CA GLY A 298 -15.67 -5.62 -2.67
C GLY A 298 -15.59 -7.00 -1.99
N GLY A 299 -16.03 -8.06 -2.67
CA GLY A 299 -15.95 -9.42 -2.14
C GLY A 299 -14.56 -10.03 -2.18
N LEU A 300 -13.77 -9.74 -3.22
CA LEU A 300 -12.45 -10.34 -3.41
C LEU A 300 -11.31 -9.57 -2.74
N TYR A 301 -11.51 -8.29 -2.41
CA TYR A 301 -10.43 -7.43 -1.93
C TYR A 301 -9.71 -8.00 -0.71
N SER A 302 -10.42 -8.49 0.31
CA SER A 302 -9.77 -9.03 1.51
C SER A 302 -8.90 -10.26 1.21
N THR A 303 -9.22 -11.04 0.17
CA THR A 303 -8.37 -12.15 -0.30
C THR A 303 -7.09 -11.63 -0.94
N ILE A 304 -7.18 -10.51 -1.66
CA ILE A 304 -5.99 -9.84 -2.22
C ILE A 304 -5.12 -9.28 -1.09
N VAL A 305 -5.73 -8.74 -0.02
CA VAL A 305 -5.01 -8.28 1.18
C VAL A 305 -4.16 -9.39 1.80
N LEU A 306 -4.64 -10.64 1.82
CA LEU A 306 -3.85 -11.79 2.32
C LEU A 306 -2.51 -11.96 1.63
N THR A 307 -2.44 -11.61 0.35
CA THR A 307 -1.22 -11.75 -0.46
C THR A 307 -0.28 -10.55 -0.34
N GLY A 308 -0.72 -9.46 0.31
CA GLY A 308 0.01 -8.18 0.35
C GLY A 308 -0.01 -7.41 -0.97
N LEU A 309 -0.54 -7.99 -2.05
CA LEU A 309 -0.52 -7.39 -3.39
C LEU A 309 -1.45 -6.18 -3.52
N HIS A 310 -2.36 -5.96 -2.57
CA HIS A 310 -3.28 -4.82 -2.58
C HIS A 310 -2.57 -3.45 -2.59
N HIS A 311 -1.35 -3.34 -2.05
CA HIS A 311 -0.57 -2.10 -2.15
C HIS A 311 -0.18 -1.72 -3.58
N SER A 312 -0.17 -2.70 -4.51
CA SER A 312 0.07 -2.42 -5.93
C SER A 312 -1.05 -1.58 -6.56
N PHE A 313 -2.26 -1.58 -5.97
CA PHE A 313 -3.37 -0.76 -6.46
C PHE A 313 -3.16 0.73 -6.26
N HIS A 314 -2.29 1.16 -5.33
CA HIS A 314 -1.97 2.59 -5.16
C HIS A 314 -1.41 3.22 -6.44
N ALA A 315 -0.70 2.45 -7.27
CA ALA A 315 -0.25 2.91 -8.58
C ALA A 315 -1.42 3.25 -9.52
N ILE A 316 -2.46 2.41 -9.48
CA ILE A 316 -3.68 2.57 -10.28
C ILE A 316 -4.52 3.73 -9.74
N GLU A 317 -4.70 3.78 -8.42
CA GLU A 317 -5.46 4.84 -7.73
C GLU A 317 -4.86 6.22 -7.95
N ALA A 318 -3.52 6.34 -7.88
CA ALA A 318 -2.82 7.58 -8.23
C ALA A 318 -3.03 7.92 -9.72
N GLY A 319 -3.01 6.93 -10.61
CA GLY A 319 -3.35 7.11 -12.01
C GLY A 319 -4.77 7.65 -12.22
N LEU A 320 -5.77 7.11 -11.52
CA LEU A 320 -7.16 7.57 -11.61
C LEU A 320 -7.32 9.05 -11.23
N LEU A 321 -6.62 9.48 -10.18
CA LEU A 321 -6.62 10.88 -9.73
C LEU A 321 -5.85 11.81 -10.67
N ALA A 322 -4.77 11.32 -11.28
CA ALA A 322 -3.94 12.09 -12.19
C ALA A 322 -4.55 12.21 -13.60
N ASN A 323 -5.43 11.29 -13.99
CA ASN A 323 -6.13 11.33 -15.28
C ASN A 323 -7.16 12.48 -15.27
N LYS A 324 -7.05 13.41 -16.22
CA LYS A 324 -7.89 14.61 -16.30
C LYS A 324 -9.35 14.33 -16.64
N ASP A 325 -9.63 13.24 -17.35
CA ASP A 325 -10.98 12.85 -17.76
C ASP A 325 -11.73 12.12 -16.64
N ILE A 326 -11.00 11.59 -15.65
CA ILE A 326 -11.56 10.86 -14.50
C ILE A 326 -11.48 11.71 -13.23
N GLY A 327 -10.27 12.10 -12.82
CA GLY A 327 -9.99 13.03 -11.73
C GLY A 327 -10.39 12.55 -10.32
N VAL A 328 -10.91 11.33 -10.18
CA VAL A 328 -11.42 10.78 -8.92
C VAL A 328 -11.04 9.33 -8.74
N ASN A 329 -10.91 8.90 -7.49
CA ASN A 329 -10.68 7.51 -7.13
C ASN A 329 -12.01 6.81 -6.78
N PHE A 330 -12.57 6.10 -7.76
CA PHE A 330 -13.80 5.31 -7.60
C PHE A 330 -13.55 3.88 -7.07
N LEU A 331 -12.30 3.42 -6.99
CA LEU A 331 -11.95 2.08 -6.49
C LEU A 331 -11.88 2.06 -4.96
N LEU A 332 -11.31 3.10 -4.36
CA LEU A 332 -11.10 3.20 -2.92
C LEU A 332 -12.37 3.05 -2.07
N PRO A 333 -13.53 3.59 -2.46
CA PRO A 333 -14.77 3.36 -1.72
C PRO A 333 -15.11 1.87 -1.62
N ILE A 334 -14.86 1.11 -2.70
CA ILE A 334 -15.10 -0.35 -2.73
C ILE A 334 -14.15 -1.07 -1.77
N TRP A 335 -12.86 -0.73 -1.80
CA TRP A 335 -11.86 -1.28 -0.88
C TRP A 335 -12.22 -0.99 0.58
N SER A 336 -12.75 0.20 0.84
CA SER A 336 -13.21 0.59 2.15
C SER A 336 -14.36 -0.29 2.65
N MET A 337 -15.32 -0.64 1.78
CA MET A 337 -16.43 -1.54 2.15
C MET A 337 -15.91 -2.91 2.57
N ALA A 338 -14.95 -3.46 1.84
CA ALA A 338 -14.30 -4.71 2.21
C ALA A 338 -13.57 -4.60 3.56
N ASN A 339 -12.90 -3.47 3.82
CA ASN A 339 -12.16 -3.26 5.06
C ASN A 339 -13.08 -3.19 6.29
N VAL A 340 -14.15 -2.40 6.20
CA VAL A 340 -15.08 -2.21 7.33
C VAL A 340 -15.93 -3.46 7.55
N ALA A 341 -16.21 -4.23 6.49
CA ALA A 341 -16.86 -5.53 6.59
C ALA A 341 -16.04 -6.53 7.42
N GLN A 342 -14.70 -6.51 7.34
CA GLN A 342 -13.85 -7.31 8.24
C GLN A 342 -14.09 -6.92 9.71
N GLY A 343 -14.22 -5.62 9.99
CA GLY A 343 -14.58 -5.12 11.31
C GLY A 343 -15.95 -5.59 11.78
N GLY A 344 -16.97 -5.53 10.90
CA GLY A 344 -18.32 -6.02 11.19
C GLY A 344 -18.37 -7.51 11.51
N ALA A 345 -17.67 -8.34 10.73
CA ALA A 345 -17.55 -9.78 10.98
C ALA A 345 -16.81 -10.07 12.30
N THR A 346 -15.71 -9.37 12.58
CA THR A 346 -14.97 -9.53 13.84
C THR A 346 -15.81 -9.10 15.05
N LEU A 347 -16.60 -8.04 14.93
CA LEU A 347 -17.53 -7.61 15.97
C LEU A 347 -18.62 -8.67 16.22
N ALA A 348 -19.11 -9.32 15.17
CA ALA A 348 -20.04 -10.44 15.33
C ALA A 348 -19.41 -11.62 16.08
N VAL A 349 -18.14 -11.94 15.79
CA VAL A 349 -17.40 -12.95 16.56
C VAL A 349 -17.31 -12.57 18.03
N TYR A 350 -17.01 -11.32 18.37
CA TYR A 350 -16.95 -10.87 19.77
C TYR A 350 -18.22 -11.18 20.56
N PHE A 351 -19.39 -10.92 19.97
CA PHE A 351 -20.67 -11.17 20.65
C PHE A 351 -21.03 -12.66 20.70
N LYS A 352 -20.53 -13.46 19.76
CA LYS A 352 -20.88 -14.88 19.65
C LYS A 352 -19.92 -15.80 20.41
N THR A 353 -18.64 -15.46 20.49
CA THR A 353 -17.58 -16.30 21.08
C THR A 353 -17.63 -16.30 22.61
N LYS A 354 -17.45 -17.48 23.21
CA LYS A 354 -17.20 -17.68 24.64
C LYS A 354 -15.72 -17.77 24.98
N ASN A 355 -14.86 -18.04 23.99
CA ASN A 355 -13.40 -18.04 24.17
C ASN A 355 -12.89 -16.65 24.63
N LYS A 356 -12.31 -16.58 25.84
CA LYS A 356 -11.79 -15.34 26.42
C LYS A 356 -10.69 -14.69 25.58
N LYS A 357 -9.75 -15.48 25.03
CA LYS A 357 -8.63 -14.97 24.20
C LYS A 357 -9.16 -14.33 22.92
N THR A 358 -10.08 -14.99 22.22
CA THR A 358 -10.73 -14.42 21.02
C THR A 358 -11.53 -13.17 21.34
N LYS A 359 -12.25 -13.17 22.48
CA LYS A 359 -13.05 -12.02 22.91
C LYS A 359 -12.20 -10.79 23.24
N GLU A 360 -11.04 -10.99 23.87
CA GLU A 360 -10.10 -9.92 24.22
C GLU A 360 -9.53 -9.23 22.97
N ILE A 361 -9.21 -9.99 21.92
CA ILE A 361 -8.61 -9.43 20.70
C ILE A 361 -9.64 -8.88 19.70
N ALA A 362 -10.89 -9.35 19.75
CA ALA A 362 -11.88 -9.03 18.71
C ALA A 362 -12.29 -7.55 18.68
N ILE A 363 -12.52 -6.89 19.83
CA ILE A 363 -12.88 -5.45 19.84
C ILE A 363 -11.76 -4.59 19.27
N PRO A 364 -10.50 -4.68 19.76
CA PRO A 364 -9.40 -3.88 19.20
C PRO A 364 -9.17 -4.14 17.72
N ALA A 365 -9.33 -5.39 17.28
CA ALA A 365 -9.20 -5.77 15.88
C ALA A 365 -10.31 -5.19 15.00
N ALA A 366 -11.57 -5.20 15.47
CA ALA A 366 -12.69 -4.59 14.77
C ALA A 366 -12.54 -3.07 14.66
N ALA A 367 -12.13 -2.41 15.75
CA ALA A 367 -11.87 -0.98 15.77
C ALA A 367 -10.76 -0.60 14.78
N SER A 368 -9.67 -1.38 14.74
CA SER A 368 -8.59 -1.22 13.77
C SER A 368 -9.10 -1.31 12.33
N ALA A 369 -9.97 -2.30 12.03
CA ALA A 369 -10.53 -2.49 10.70
C ALA A 369 -11.44 -1.32 10.28
N PHE A 370 -12.22 -0.74 11.21
CA PHE A 370 -12.99 0.47 10.94
C PHE A 370 -12.11 1.70 10.69
N LEU A 371 -10.85 1.69 11.11
CA LEU A 371 -9.85 2.71 10.78
C LEU A 371 -9.05 2.38 9.51
N GLY A 372 -9.45 1.33 8.78
CA GLY A 372 -8.80 0.90 7.54
C GLY A 372 -7.63 -0.06 7.70
N ILE A 373 -7.26 -0.43 8.93
CA ILE A 373 -6.18 -1.38 9.22
C ILE A 373 -6.81 -2.74 9.55
N THR A 374 -6.85 -3.63 8.56
CA THR A 374 -7.64 -4.87 8.61
C THR A 374 -6.85 -6.09 9.06
N GLU A 375 -5.52 -6.04 9.08
CA GLU A 375 -4.68 -7.19 9.40
C GLU A 375 -4.99 -7.80 10.78
N PRO A 376 -5.23 -7.01 11.85
CA PRO A 376 -5.62 -7.57 13.14
C PRO A 376 -6.95 -8.33 13.07
N ALA A 377 -7.92 -7.86 12.29
CA ALA A 377 -9.24 -8.49 12.12
C ALA A 377 -9.15 -9.75 11.24
N ILE A 378 -8.49 -9.65 10.08
CA ILE A 378 -8.32 -10.74 9.13
C ILE A 378 -7.54 -11.88 9.79
N PHE A 379 -6.31 -11.63 10.23
CA PHE A 379 -5.43 -12.71 10.71
C PHE A 379 -5.70 -13.09 12.16
N GLY A 380 -6.05 -12.13 13.01
CA GLY A 380 -6.29 -12.39 14.43
C GLY A 380 -7.61 -13.11 14.71
N VAL A 381 -8.63 -12.93 13.85
CA VAL A 381 -9.98 -13.43 14.12
C VAL A 381 -10.61 -14.12 12.91
N ASN A 382 -10.85 -13.39 11.83
CA ASN A 382 -11.80 -13.83 10.80
C ASN A 382 -11.30 -15.01 9.97
N LEU A 383 -10.04 -14.96 9.54
CA LEU A 383 -9.41 -16.02 8.74
C LEU A 383 -9.19 -17.28 9.57
N LYS A 384 -8.76 -17.13 10.82
CA LYS A 384 -8.57 -18.22 11.77
C LYS A 384 -9.86 -19.03 11.98
N LEU A 385 -11.00 -18.37 12.01
CA LEU A 385 -12.32 -19.00 12.15
C LEU A 385 -12.96 -19.38 10.81
N GLY A 386 -12.36 -18.98 9.69
CA GLY A 386 -12.78 -19.25 8.30
C GLY A 386 -14.10 -18.59 7.89
N LYS A 387 -15.21 -18.95 8.55
CA LYS A 387 -16.55 -18.47 8.20
C LYS A 387 -16.74 -16.96 8.37
N PRO A 388 -16.21 -16.29 9.41
CA PRO A 388 -16.29 -14.84 9.50
C PRO A 388 -15.56 -14.13 8.36
N PHE A 389 -14.49 -14.71 7.81
CA PHE A 389 -13.80 -14.15 6.63
C PHE A 389 -14.70 -14.17 5.38
N ILE A 390 -15.42 -15.27 5.15
CA ILE A 390 -16.40 -15.38 4.06
C ILE A 390 -17.56 -14.39 4.29
N ALA A 391 -18.05 -14.28 5.52
CA ALA A 391 -19.10 -13.31 5.86
C ALA A 391 -18.66 -11.85 5.64
N ALA A 392 -17.41 -11.52 5.96
CA ALA A 392 -16.82 -10.22 5.64
C ALA A 392 -16.75 -10.00 4.12
N ALA A 393 -16.38 -11.00 3.33
CA ALA A 393 -16.42 -10.90 1.87
C ALA A 393 -17.84 -10.62 1.35
N ILE A 394 -18.88 -11.24 1.92
CA ILE A 394 -20.28 -10.95 1.56
C ILE A 394 -20.65 -9.50 1.89
N GLY A 395 -20.28 -9.01 3.08
CA GLY A 395 -20.51 -7.61 3.45
C GLY A 395 -19.76 -6.62 2.56
N GLY A 396 -18.50 -6.92 2.25
CA GLY A 396 -17.68 -6.13 1.33
C GLY A 396 -18.28 -6.09 -0.08
N ALA A 397 -18.80 -7.21 -0.57
CA ALA A 397 -19.46 -7.30 -1.86
C ALA A 397 -20.74 -6.45 -1.92
N ILE A 398 -21.62 -6.58 -0.93
CA ILE A 398 -22.91 -5.85 -0.92
C ILE A 398 -22.68 -4.35 -0.70
N GLY A 399 -21.81 -3.96 0.23
CA GLY A 399 -21.43 -2.57 0.41
C GLY A 399 -20.74 -2.00 -0.83
N GLY A 400 -19.84 -2.78 -1.43
CA GLY A 400 -19.13 -2.46 -2.66
C GLY A 400 -20.08 -2.18 -3.83
N ALA A 401 -21.06 -3.07 -4.04
CA ALA A 401 -22.09 -2.88 -5.06
C ALA A 401 -22.88 -1.58 -4.86
N TYR A 402 -23.24 -1.28 -3.62
CA TYR A 402 -23.97 -0.05 -3.29
C TYR A 402 -23.16 1.21 -3.55
N VAL A 403 -21.89 1.28 -3.11
CA VAL A 403 -21.06 2.49 -3.34
C VAL A 403 -20.77 2.71 -4.82
N VAL A 404 -20.71 1.65 -5.63
CA VAL A 404 -20.63 1.78 -7.10
C VAL A 404 -21.96 2.24 -7.68
N TRP A 405 -23.08 1.69 -7.21
CA TRP A 405 -24.41 2.12 -7.69
C TRP A 405 -24.66 3.61 -7.47
N MET A 406 -24.26 4.11 -6.30
CA MET A 406 -24.38 5.53 -5.94
C MET A 406 -23.23 6.40 -6.45
N GLN A 407 -22.30 5.83 -7.24
CA GLN A 407 -21.14 6.52 -7.81
C GLN A 407 -20.31 7.26 -6.75
N VAL A 408 -20.12 6.64 -5.58
CA VAL A 408 -19.29 7.20 -4.53
C VAL A 408 -17.85 7.21 -5.01
N ALA A 409 -17.16 8.33 -4.83
CA ALA A 409 -15.76 8.50 -5.18
C ALA A 409 -14.96 9.22 -4.09
N ALA A 410 -13.63 9.20 -4.21
CA ALA A 410 -12.72 9.90 -3.32
C ALA A 410 -11.72 10.78 -4.08
N ASN A 411 -11.25 11.86 -3.45
CA ASN A 411 -10.28 12.79 -4.05
C ASN A 411 -8.82 12.49 -3.67
N ALA A 412 -8.56 11.35 -3.02
CA ALA A 412 -7.23 10.89 -2.62
C ALA A 412 -7.19 9.35 -2.57
N TYR A 413 -6.07 8.79 -2.10
CA TYR A 413 -5.88 7.35 -1.88
C TYR A 413 -5.16 7.06 -0.56
N GLY A 414 -5.12 5.79 -0.16
CA GLY A 414 -4.47 5.35 1.08
C GLY A 414 -5.32 5.48 2.36
N LEU A 415 -6.51 6.06 2.28
CA LEU A 415 -7.43 6.20 3.41
C LEU A 415 -8.72 5.42 3.19
N THR A 416 -8.97 4.46 4.06
CA THR A 416 -10.20 3.64 4.07
C THR A 416 -10.83 3.68 5.47
N GLY A 417 -12.03 3.13 5.61
CA GLY A 417 -12.77 3.15 6.87
C GLY A 417 -13.26 4.55 7.25
N ILE A 418 -13.32 4.85 8.54
CA ILE A 418 -13.75 6.16 9.06
C ILE A 418 -12.89 7.31 8.53
N PRO A 419 -11.54 7.21 8.48
CA PRO A 419 -10.69 8.28 7.92
C PRO A 419 -11.07 8.70 6.49
N MET A 420 -11.64 7.80 5.70
CA MET A 420 -12.05 8.08 4.33
C MET A 420 -13.12 9.18 4.22
N LEU A 421 -13.89 9.45 5.29
CA LEU A 421 -14.85 10.56 5.35
C LEU A 421 -14.21 11.90 4.92
N THR A 422 -12.95 12.08 5.27
CA THR A 422 -12.18 13.29 4.94
C THR A 422 -11.95 13.47 3.44
N ILE A 423 -11.90 12.39 2.65
CA ILE A 423 -11.58 12.43 1.22
C ILE A 423 -12.79 12.16 0.31
N VAL A 424 -13.95 11.83 0.89
CA VAL A 424 -15.24 11.74 0.18
C VAL A 424 -16.09 13.00 0.37
N ALA A 425 -16.02 13.65 1.54
CA ALA A 425 -16.76 14.87 1.83
C ALA A 425 -16.45 16.05 0.87
N PRO A 426 -15.20 16.27 0.42
CA PRO A 426 -14.89 17.36 -0.50
C PRO A 426 -15.56 17.23 -1.87
N LEU A 427 -16.00 16.02 -2.25
CA LEU A 427 -16.73 15.76 -3.50
C LEU A 427 -18.25 15.95 -3.35
N GLY A 428 -18.73 16.36 -2.18
CA GLY A 428 -20.12 16.73 -1.92
C GLY A 428 -20.77 15.97 -0.77
N MET A 429 -21.77 16.60 -0.15
CA MET A 429 -22.51 16.05 0.99
C MET A 429 -23.18 14.70 0.66
N MET A 430 -23.81 14.60 -0.51
CA MET A 430 -24.47 13.36 -0.93
C MET A 430 -23.46 12.23 -1.14
N ASN A 431 -22.27 12.52 -1.69
CA ASN A 431 -21.19 11.55 -1.84
C ASN A 431 -20.77 10.98 -0.46
N MET A 432 -20.62 11.85 0.55
CA MET A 432 -20.33 11.45 1.92
C MET A 432 -21.47 10.63 2.56
N ILE A 433 -22.72 11.03 2.37
CA ILE A 433 -23.88 10.30 2.90
C ILE A 433 -23.96 8.89 2.30
N HIS A 434 -23.81 8.75 0.99
CA HIS A 434 -23.79 7.44 0.34
C HIS A 434 -22.60 6.61 0.79
N TYR A 435 -21.43 7.21 1.03
CA TYR A 435 -20.31 6.49 1.65
C TYR A 435 -20.67 5.93 3.03
N ILE A 436 -21.31 6.72 3.90
CA ILE A 436 -21.75 6.28 5.25
C ILE A 436 -22.79 5.16 5.16
N ILE A 437 -23.74 5.25 4.23
CA ILE A 437 -24.75 4.20 4.02
C ILE A 437 -24.07 2.92 3.54
N GLY A 438 -23.15 3.00 2.58
CA GLY A 438 -22.36 1.86 2.13
C GLY A 438 -21.59 1.22 3.28
N PHE A 439 -20.93 2.03 4.10
CA PHE A 439 -20.21 1.58 5.30
C PHE A 439 -21.15 0.78 6.21
N ALA A 440 -22.33 1.33 6.53
CA ALA A 440 -23.31 0.67 7.38
C ALA A 440 -23.80 -0.65 6.76
N ILE A 441 -24.10 -0.66 5.45
CA ILE A 441 -24.49 -1.87 4.71
C ILE A 441 -23.41 -2.94 4.83
N ALA A 442 -22.15 -2.60 4.57
CA ALA A 442 -21.04 -3.54 4.63
C ALA A 442 -20.87 -4.15 6.02
N VAL A 443 -20.90 -3.31 7.06
CA VAL A 443 -20.75 -3.74 8.47
C VAL A 443 -21.92 -4.61 8.91
N ILE A 444 -23.15 -4.16 8.71
CA ILE A 444 -24.36 -4.87 9.15
C ILE A 444 -24.45 -6.22 8.42
N THR A 445 -24.22 -6.23 7.10
CA THR A 445 -24.28 -7.45 6.31
C THR A 445 -23.22 -8.46 6.76
N ALA A 446 -21.97 -8.03 6.95
CA ALA A 446 -20.90 -8.90 7.44
C ALA A 446 -21.21 -9.43 8.85
N PHE A 447 -21.75 -8.58 9.73
CA PHE A 447 -22.13 -8.95 11.08
C PHE A 447 -23.22 -10.02 11.08
N VAL A 448 -24.31 -9.79 10.36
CA VAL A 448 -25.45 -10.73 10.25
C VAL A 448 -25.01 -12.04 9.59
N ALA A 449 -24.27 -11.97 8.47
CA ALA A 449 -23.76 -13.16 7.80
C ALA A 449 -22.83 -13.97 8.71
N THR A 450 -21.99 -13.31 9.52
CA THR A 450 -21.15 -14.00 10.51
C THR A 450 -22.01 -14.68 11.58
N PHE A 451 -23.00 -13.97 12.12
CA PHE A 451 -23.92 -14.53 13.11
C PHE A 451 -24.65 -15.77 12.62
N ILE A 452 -24.96 -15.86 11.32
CA ILE A 452 -25.63 -17.02 10.72
C ILE A 452 -24.62 -18.15 10.43
N LEU A 453 -23.51 -17.84 9.77
CA LEU A 453 -22.58 -18.83 9.24
C LEU A 453 -21.67 -19.42 10.32
N TYR A 454 -21.09 -18.58 11.17
CA TYR A 454 -20.18 -19.00 12.23
C TYR A 454 -20.95 -19.71 13.33
N LYS A 455 -20.56 -20.94 13.65
CA LYS A 455 -21.07 -21.67 14.82
C LYS A 455 -19.86 -21.93 15.70
N GLU A 456 -19.94 -21.56 16.98
CA GLU A 456 -18.88 -21.85 17.92
C GLU A 456 -18.80 -23.38 18.10
N SER A 457 -17.62 -23.95 17.85
CA SER A 457 -17.35 -25.34 18.19
C SER A 457 -17.35 -25.45 19.71
N LYS A 458 -18.06 -26.46 20.24
CA LYS A 458 -18.17 -26.72 21.68
C LYS A 458 -16.82 -26.85 22.36
#